data_AF-A0A6I4U4M0-F1
#
_entry.id   AF-A0A6I4U4M0-F1
#
_cell.length_a   1.000
_cell.length_b   1.000
_cell.length_c   1.000
_cell.angle_alpha   90.00
_cell.angle_beta   90.00
_cell.angle_gamma   90.00
#
_symmetry.space_group_name_H-M   'P 1'
#
loop_
_entity.id
_entity.type
_entity.pdbx_description
1 polymer ?
#
loop_
_entity_poly.entity_id
_entity_poly.type
_entity_poly.pdbx_seq_one_letter_code
_entity_poly.pdbx_strand_id
1 'polypeptide(L)'
;MTEERTTRVEEPDGSTHTTTTVVHDDAPRSGGSGWIIALILLVAVIAGIWFFTQQTNSQVAADQAVEGAADAVQGAAESVGNAADNASERLEEN
;
A
#
# COMPACT_ATOMS: atom_id res chain seq x y z
N MET A 1 -9.48 -37.27 27.19
CA MET A 1 -9.92 -37.83 28.49
C MET A 1 -9.43 -36.84 29.54
N THR A 2 -10.34 -36.12 30.19
CA THR A 2 -9.99 -35.10 31.19
C THR A 2 -9.95 -35.78 32.55
N GLU A 3 -8.80 -35.82 33.21
CA GLU A 3 -8.69 -36.35 34.56
C GLU A 3 -8.95 -35.22 35.56
N GLU A 4 -10.13 -35.21 36.18
CA GLU A 4 -10.40 -34.34 37.33
C GLU A 4 -9.80 -34.96 38.60
N ARG A 5 -8.74 -34.35 39.14
CA ARG A 5 -8.23 -34.68 40.48
C ARG A 5 -8.61 -33.58 41.47
N THR A 6 -9.68 -33.80 42.23
CA THR A 6 -10.11 -32.90 43.31
C THR A 6 -9.38 -33.25 44.60
N THR A 7 -8.43 -32.43 45.03
CA THR A 7 -7.83 -32.52 46.38
C THR A 7 -8.56 -31.55 47.30
N ARG A 8 -9.28 -32.07 48.30
CA ARG A 8 -9.98 -31.28 49.32
C ARG A 8 -9.03 -31.06 50.51
N VAL A 9 -8.69 -29.79 50.78
CA VAL A 9 -8.02 -29.37 52.02
C VAL A 9 -9.08 -28.68 52.88
N GLU A 10 -9.28 -29.15 54.11
CA GLU A 10 -10.30 -28.65 55.03
C GLU A 10 -9.63 -27.78 56.09
N GLU A 11 -9.95 -26.49 56.10
CA GLU A 11 -9.48 -25.54 57.10
C GLU A 11 -10.35 -25.60 58.38
N PRO A 12 -9.75 -25.53 59.58
CA PRO A 12 -10.41 -25.88 60.84
C PRO A 12 -11.45 -24.86 61.34
N ASP A 13 -11.75 -23.79 60.60
CA ASP A 13 -12.67 -22.73 61.01
C ASP A 13 -14.08 -22.81 60.41
N GLY A 14 -14.34 -23.81 59.55
CA GLY A 14 -15.66 -24.05 58.96
C GLY A 14 -16.09 -22.99 57.94
N SER A 15 -15.19 -22.12 57.47
CA SER A 15 -15.47 -21.16 56.42
C SER A 15 -14.98 -21.67 55.05
N THR A 16 -15.91 -21.95 54.14
CA THR A 16 -15.58 -22.46 52.80
C THR A 16 -15.36 -21.29 51.84
N HIS A 17 -14.11 -20.98 51.50
CA HIS A 17 -13.79 -20.06 50.40
C HIS A 17 -13.62 -20.85 49.10
N THR A 18 -14.62 -20.81 48.22
CA THR A 18 -14.54 -21.45 46.89
C THR A 18 -13.85 -20.53 45.90
N THR A 19 -12.54 -20.68 45.72
CA THR A 19 -11.84 -20.11 44.57
C THR A 19 -11.86 -21.11 43.43
N THR A 20 -12.74 -20.92 42.47
CA THR A 20 -12.74 -21.68 41.20
C THR A 20 -11.69 -21.06 40.28
N THR A 21 -10.49 -21.64 40.23
CA THR A 21 -9.52 -21.34 39.17
C THR A 21 -9.69 -22.37 38.07
N VAL A 22 -10.33 -21.97 36.96
CA VAL A 22 -10.42 -22.80 35.76
C VAL A 22 -9.09 -22.69 35.01
N VAL A 23 -8.19 -23.66 35.23
CA VAL A 23 -7.00 -23.83 34.39
C VAL A 23 -7.47 -24.39 33.06
N HIS A 24 -7.44 -23.55 32.03
CA HIS A 24 -7.67 -23.99 30.65
C HIS A 24 -6.33 -24.50 30.11
N ASP A 25 -6.14 -25.82 30.05
CA ASP A 25 -5.01 -26.48 29.37
C ASP A 25 -5.13 -26.43 27.83
N ASP A 26 -6.22 -25.88 27.30
CA ASP A 26 -6.36 -25.62 25.88
C ASP A 26 -5.55 -24.38 25.53
N ALA A 27 -4.41 -24.58 24.85
CA ALA A 27 -3.63 -23.53 24.20
C ALA A 27 -4.59 -22.47 23.62
N PRO A 28 -4.34 -21.16 23.86
CA PRO A 28 -5.27 -20.12 23.45
C PRO A 28 -5.53 -20.28 21.96
N ARG A 29 -6.74 -20.77 21.65
CA ARG A 29 -7.32 -20.89 20.31
C ARG A 29 -7.55 -19.47 19.78
N SER A 30 -6.46 -18.77 19.50
CA SER A 30 -6.40 -17.40 18.98
C SER A 30 -6.49 -17.34 17.45
N GLY A 31 -6.74 -18.47 16.79
CA GLY A 31 -6.63 -18.65 15.33
C GLY A 31 -7.62 -17.88 14.46
N GLY A 32 -8.66 -17.24 15.01
CA GLY A 32 -9.65 -16.51 14.21
C GLY A 32 -9.31 -15.03 13.98
N SER A 33 -8.84 -14.33 15.01
CA SER A 33 -8.65 -12.87 14.96
C SER A 33 -7.42 -12.47 14.15
N GLY A 34 -6.29 -13.19 14.31
CA GLY A 34 -5.08 -12.92 13.55
C GLY A 34 -5.25 -13.14 12.05
N TRP A 35 -6.06 -14.13 11.66
CA TRP A 35 -6.31 -14.43 10.25
C TRP A 35 -7.16 -13.36 9.56
N ILE A 36 -8.18 -12.84 10.25
CA ILE A 36 -9.01 -11.73 9.74
C ILE A 36 -8.16 -10.48 9.54
N ILE A 37 -7.29 -10.15 10.51
CA ILE A 37 -6.39 -9.00 10.41
C ILE A 37 -5.40 -9.18 9.24
N ALA A 38 -4.82 -10.36 9.07
CA ALA A 38 -3.94 -10.66 7.94
C ALA A 38 -4.64 -10.49 6.59
N LEU A 39 -5.92 -10.90 6.49
CA LEU A 39 -6.71 -10.79 5.27
C LEU A 39 -7.05 -9.33 4.95
N ILE A 40 -7.37 -8.52 5.95
CA ILE A 40 -7.59 -7.08 5.79
C ILE A 40 -6.31 -6.38 5.31
N LEU A 41 -5.16 -6.70 5.90
CA LEU A 41 -3.88 -6.14 5.49
C LEU A 41 -3.53 -6.52 4.04
N LEU A 42 -3.79 -7.76 3.63
CA LEU A 42 -3.59 -8.20 2.24
C LEU A 42 -4.42 -7.37 1.26
N VAL A 43 -5.70 -7.15 1.55
CA VAL A 43 -6.59 -6.32 0.71
C VAL A 43 -6.10 -4.87 0.66
N ALA A 44 -5.66 -4.32 1.79
CA ALA A 44 -5.13 -2.96 1.86
C ALA A 44 -3.86 -2.79 0.99
N VAL A 45 -2.96 -3.79 0.98
CA VAL A 45 -1.77 -3.77 0.12
C VAL A 45 -2.17 -3.79 -1.37
N ILE A 46 -3.11 -4.65 -1.76
CA ILE A 46 -3.57 -4.73 -3.15
C ILE A 46 -4.22 -3.41 -3.60
N ALA A 47 -5.08 -2.83 -2.75
CA ALA A 47 -5.71 -1.54 -3.01
C ALA A 47 -4.68 -0.41 -3.09
N GLY A 48 -3.66 -0.42 -2.23
CA GLY A 48 -2.54 0.53 -2.25
C GLY A 48 -1.75 0.45 -3.54
N ILE A 49 -1.39 -0.77 -4.00
CA ILE A 49 -0.70 -0.98 -5.27
C ILE A 49 -1.57 -0.50 -6.44
N TRP A 50 -2.87 -0.82 -6.44
CA TRP A 50 -3.77 -0.43 -7.52
C TRP A 50 -3.96 1.10 -7.60
N PHE A 51 -4.17 1.75 -6.45
CA PHE A 51 -4.29 3.21 -6.37
C PHE A 51 -3.00 3.92 -6.76
N PHE A 52 -1.85 3.43 -6.28
CA PHE A 52 -0.53 3.94 -6.64
C PHE A 52 -0.26 3.77 -8.15
N THR A 53 -0.62 2.62 -8.72
CA THR A 53 -0.48 2.36 -10.16
C THR A 53 -1.38 3.27 -10.99
N GLN A 54 -2.62 3.52 -10.55
CA GLN A 54 -3.55 4.45 -11.21
C GLN A 54 -3.00 5.89 -11.22
N GLN A 55 -2.32 6.30 -10.13
CA GLN A 55 -1.70 7.62 -10.02
C GLN A 55 -0.37 7.75 -10.78
N THR A 56 0.34 6.65 -11.00
CA THR A 56 1.52 6.62 -11.88
C THR A 56 1.11 6.70 -13.35
N ASN A 57 -0.01 6.07 -13.74
CA ASN A 57 -0.52 6.14 -15.12
C ASN A 57 -0.91 7.56 -15.56
N SER A 58 -1.34 8.44 -14.65
CA SER A 58 -1.59 9.85 -14.98
C SER A 58 -0.33 10.68 -15.19
N GLN A 59 0.81 10.29 -14.58
CA GLN A 59 2.12 10.89 -14.87
C GLN A 59 2.68 10.40 -16.21
N VAL A 60 2.56 9.10 -16.52
CA VAL A 60 3.02 8.56 -17.81
C VAL A 60 2.21 9.10 -19.00
N ALA A 61 0.92 9.38 -18.82
CA ALA A 61 0.13 10.07 -19.83
C ALA A 61 0.50 11.55 -19.97
N ALA A 62 0.85 12.21 -18.87
CA ALA A 62 1.31 13.59 -18.89
C ALA A 62 2.68 13.74 -19.57
N ASP A 63 3.63 12.83 -19.29
CA ASP A 63 4.96 12.84 -19.91
C ASP A 63 4.88 12.63 -21.42
N GLN A 64 4.01 11.74 -21.91
CA GLN A 64 3.77 11.56 -23.35
C GLN A 64 3.15 12.80 -24.01
N ALA A 65 2.26 13.51 -23.31
CA ALA A 65 1.69 14.76 -23.82
C ALA A 65 2.71 15.91 -23.84
N VAL A 66 3.61 15.96 -22.84
CA VAL A 66 4.71 16.94 -22.76
C VAL A 66 5.76 16.65 -23.82
N GLU A 67 6.11 15.38 -24.07
CA GLU A 67 7.02 14.96 -25.13
C GLU A 67 6.46 15.36 -26.52
N GLY A 68 5.19 15.07 -26.79
CA GLY A 68 4.54 15.49 -28.05
C GLY A 68 4.43 17.02 -28.20
N ALA A 69 4.27 17.76 -27.10
CA ALA A 69 4.30 19.22 -27.13
C ALA A 69 5.72 19.78 -27.34
N ALA A 70 6.74 19.15 -26.76
CA ALA A 70 8.14 19.53 -26.93
C ALA A 70 8.60 19.33 -28.38
N ASP A 71 8.26 18.20 -29.00
CA ASP A 71 8.56 17.93 -30.42
C ASP A 71 7.91 18.97 -31.35
N ALA A 72 6.66 19.36 -31.07
CA ALA A 72 5.97 20.39 -31.85
C ALA A 72 6.66 21.77 -31.74
N VAL A 73 7.14 22.12 -30.54
CA VAL A 73 7.90 23.38 -30.33
C VAL A 73 9.27 23.32 -31.00
N GLN A 74 9.97 22.19 -30.92
CA GLN A 74 11.26 22.01 -31.59
C GLN A 74 11.13 22.18 -33.11
N GLY A 75 10.15 21.53 -33.74
CA GLY A 75 9.92 21.66 -35.18
C GLY A 75 9.53 23.09 -35.60
N ALA A 76 8.77 23.80 -34.77
CA ALA A 76 8.46 25.22 -35.02
C ALA A 76 9.69 26.11 -34.90
N ALA A 77 10.54 25.89 -33.88
CA ALA A 77 11.77 26.64 -33.67
C ALA A 77 12.77 26.42 -34.81
N GLU A 78 12.94 25.19 -35.28
CA GLU A 78 13.78 24.86 -36.45
C GLU A 78 13.27 25.54 -37.73
N SER A 79 11.96 25.55 -37.95
CA SER A 79 11.34 26.25 -39.10
C SER A 79 11.59 27.75 -39.06
N VAL A 80 11.45 28.38 -37.89
CA VAL A 80 11.76 29.81 -37.70
C VAL A 80 13.24 30.10 -37.89
N GLY A 81 14.13 29.26 -37.35
CA GLY A 81 15.59 29.38 -37.55
C GLY A 81 15.97 29.33 -39.02
N ASN A 82 15.49 28.31 -39.74
CA ASN A 82 15.72 28.19 -41.18
C ASN A 82 15.20 29.41 -41.96
N ALA A 83 14.05 29.96 -41.59
CA ALA A 83 13.51 31.17 -42.25
C ALA A 83 14.36 32.41 -41.97
N ALA A 84 14.87 32.55 -40.75
CA ALA A 84 15.77 33.63 -40.36
C ALA A 84 17.12 33.54 -41.09
N ASP A 85 17.71 32.34 -41.18
CA ASP A 85 18.97 32.11 -41.91
C ASP A 85 18.81 32.45 -43.39
N ASN A 86 17.73 31.97 -44.03
CA ASN A 86 17.42 32.30 -45.43
C ASN A 86 17.20 33.80 -45.66
N ALA A 87 16.65 34.52 -44.68
CA ALA A 87 16.48 35.96 -44.77
C ALA A 87 17.83 36.69 -44.65
N SER A 88 18.70 36.23 -43.75
CA SER A 88 20.05 36.77 -43.57
C SER A 88 20.89 36.60 -44.84
N GLU A 89 20.92 35.39 -45.41
CA GLU A 89 21.71 35.08 -46.60
C GLU A 89 21.30 35.94 -47.80
N ARG A 90 19.99 36.19 -47.97
CA ARG A 90 19.46 37.09 -49.00
C ARG A 90 19.86 38.56 -48.82
N LEU A 91 20.10 39.00 -47.60
CA LEU A 91 20.54 40.37 -47.29
C LEU A 91 22.04 40.53 -47.51
N GLU A 92 22.84 39.48 -47.28
CA GLU A 92 24.28 39.49 -47.54
C GLU A 92 24.63 39.40 -49.03
N GLU A 93 23.74 38.82 -49.86
CA GLU A 93 23.94 38.71 -51.32
C GLU A 93 23.57 39.98 -52.12
N ASN A 94 23.05 41.04 -51.49
CA ASN A 94 22.71 42.33 -52.14
C ASN A 94 23.69 43.45 -51.75
#